data_AF-A0A1E5E029-F1
#
_entry.id   AF-A0A1E5E029-F1
#
_cell.length_a   1.000
_cell.length_b   1.000
_cell.length_c   1.000
_cell.angle_alpha   90.00
_cell.angle_beta   90.00
_cell.angle_gamma   90.00
#
_symmetry.space_group_name_H-M   'P 1'
#
loop_
_entity.id
_entity.type
_entity.pdbx_description
1 polymer ?
#
loop_
_entity_poly.entity_id
_entity_poly.type
_entity_poly.pdbx_seq_one_letter_code
_entity_poly.pdbx_strand_id
1 'polypeptide(L)'
;MTFLTTTIAVMLSWAICTLQAKAENSIQSRAEQSFAASVILSDSDVITFGIQDFNPNSVTPFDDDNFGNDESLDLRNRVSVTAIPYSFELESPSPLFQHELDFRASFIHFDNETRLSNRPDLPADYDTNKVYAGFVEYKLSYDISDTWKLVYGVGNHLMYYQNDHKYNSVESKQFEPVLDGNVYNTSSYSYIIEPNLAFEYKLNKDWGYWKYTTSFNYFNGVMWGESKNSGNPNGWYLMNGVKVNYDVINWGGYIPSVYGSVKRVDLGGDPIDSFGTDSYYELSIGWLLTPPIFRDYIDNVGIGLNMNYGSALKGGSIVFFFNEG
;
A
#
# COMPACT_ATOMS: atom_id res chain seq x y z
N MET A 1 15.46 18.15 -32.79
CA MET A 1 15.77 16.80 -32.25
C MET A 1 14.79 16.52 -31.12
N THR A 2 13.49 16.64 -31.42
CA THR A 2 12.42 16.89 -30.42
C THR A 2 11.14 16.09 -30.73
N PHE A 3 11.16 15.27 -31.80
CA PHE A 3 10.08 14.38 -32.20
C PHE A 3 10.40 12.90 -31.92
N LEU A 4 11.57 12.60 -31.36
CA LEU A 4 12.02 11.22 -31.14
C LEU A 4 11.70 10.71 -29.74
N THR A 5 11.58 11.58 -28.74
CA THR A 5 11.34 11.19 -27.34
C THR A 5 9.86 10.90 -27.04
N THR A 6 8.94 11.67 -27.63
CA THR A 6 7.49 11.46 -27.42
C THR A 6 6.96 10.19 -28.10
N THR A 7 7.58 9.79 -29.21
CA THR A 7 7.11 8.63 -30.01
C THR A 7 7.56 7.29 -29.42
N ILE A 8 8.60 7.27 -28.58
CA ILE A 8 9.07 6.04 -27.91
C ILE A 8 8.22 5.72 -26.67
N ALA A 9 7.72 6.74 -25.95
CA ALA A 9 6.81 6.54 -24.81
C ALA A 9 5.43 6.00 -25.22
N VAL A 10 4.94 6.38 -26.40
CA VAL A 10 3.65 5.90 -26.94
C VAL A 10 3.77 4.53 -27.62
N MET A 11 4.95 4.13 -28.10
CA MET A 11 5.14 2.81 -28.70
C MET A 11 5.47 1.69 -27.69
N LEU A 12 6.02 1.99 -26.51
CA LEU A 12 6.19 0.98 -25.45
C LEU A 12 4.89 0.62 -24.71
N SER A 13 3.86 1.48 -24.78
CA SER A 13 2.56 1.27 -24.12
C SER A 13 1.58 0.39 -24.92
N TRP A 14 1.90 0.03 -26.17
CA TRP A 14 1.01 -0.75 -27.05
C TRP A 14 1.41 -2.23 -27.24
N ALA A 15 2.51 -2.70 -26.65
CA ALA A 15 3.05 -4.04 -26.93
C ALA A 15 2.95 -5.07 -25.78
N ILE A 16 2.32 -4.75 -24.64
CA ILE A 16 2.16 -5.72 -23.54
C ILE A 16 0.73 -5.67 -23.00
N CYS A 17 -0.22 -6.07 -23.83
CA CYS A 17 -1.56 -6.45 -23.40
C CYS A 17 -1.98 -7.73 -24.12
N THR A 18 -1.15 -8.76 -24.02
CA THR A 18 -1.65 -10.13 -24.15
C THR A 18 -2.02 -10.59 -22.75
N LEU A 19 -3.31 -10.48 -22.42
CA LEU A 19 -3.91 -11.15 -21.27
C LEU A 19 -3.71 -12.65 -21.44
N GLN A 20 -2.62 -13.20 -20.89
CA GLN A 20 -2.53 -14.63 -20.64
C GLN A 20 -3.24 -14.90 -19.31
N ALA A 21 -4.56 -15.09 -19.38
CA ALA A 21 -5.30 -15.75 -18.32
C ALA A 21 -4.90 -17.24 -18.34
N LYS A 22 -3.83 -17.58 -17.61
CA LYS A 22 -3.61 -18.95 -17.17
C LYS A 22 -4.36 -19.14 -15.87
N ALA A 23 -5.48 -19.86 -15.94
CA ALA A 23 -6.07 -20.50 -14.78
C ALA A 23 -5.19 -21.70 -14.41
N GLU A 24 -4.10 -21.47 -13.69
CA GLU A 24 -3.41 -22.52 -12.95
C GLU A 24 -3.88 -22.44 -11.50
N ASN A 25 -4.67 -23.43 -11.08
CA ASN A 25 -4.95 -23.68 -9.66
C ASN A 25 -3.66 -24.22 -8.98
N SER A 26 -2.56 -23.47 -9.04
CA SER A 26 -1.46 -23.64 -8.10
C SER A 26 -1.92 -23.05 -6.78
N ILE A 27 -1.80 -23.81 -5.69
CA ILE A 27 -1.91 -23.25 -4.34
C ILE A 27 -0.93 -22.07 -4.29
N GLN A 28 -1.45 -20.86 -4.11
CA GLN A 28 -0.62 -19.66 -4.07
C GLN A 28 0.42 -19.82 -2.99
N SER A 29 1.67 -19.51 -3.35
CA SER A 29 2.74 -19.58 -2.37
C SER A 29 2.59 -18.45 -1.35
N ARG A 30 3.07 -18.66 -0.12
CA ARG A 30 3.11 -17.60 0.88
C ARG A 30 3.91 -16.37 0.40
N ALA A 31 4.96 -16.60 -0.38
CA ALA A 31 5.74 -15.53 -0.98
C ALA A 31 4.90 -14.69 -1.96
N GLU A 32 4.11 -15.34 -2.82
CA GLU A 32 3.22 -14.69 -3.78
C GLU A 32 2.17 -13.80 -3.10
N GLN A 33 1.48 -14.33 -2.08
CA GLN A 33 0.54 -13.56 -1.27
C GLN A 33 1.23 -12.40 -0.55
N SER A 34 2.42 -12.63 0.01
CA SER A 34 3.20 -11.59 0.71
C SER A 34 3.62 -10.46 -0.24
N PHE A 35 4.01 -10.79 -1.48
CA PHE A 35 4.34 -9.78 -2.49
C PHE A 35 3.12 -8.98 -2.91
N ALA A 36 2.00 -9.63 -3.21
CA ALA A 36 0.77 -8.96 -3.59
C ALA A 36 0.23 -8.04 -2.48
N ALA A 37 0.22 -8.52 -1.23
CA ALA A 37 -0.14 -7.70 -0.08
C ALA A 37 0.81 -6.52 0.09
N SER A 38 2.12 -6.71 -0.11
CA SER A 38 3.13 -5.65 0.04
C SER A 38 2.98 -4.52 -0.97
N VAL A 39 2.46 -4.79 -2.17
CA VAL A 39 2.12 -3.72 -3.14
C VAL A 39 1.12 -2.75 -2.52
N ILE A 40 0.05 -3.27 -1.92
CA ILE A 40 -1.00 -2.47 -1.26
C ILE A 40 -0.50 -1.82 0.03
N LEU A 41 0.14 -2.61 0.90
CA LEU A 41 0.55 -2.17 2.23
C LEU A 41 1.63 -1.09 2.18
N SER A 42 2.49 -1.12 1.17
CA SER A 42 3.51 -0.07 1.00
C SER A 42 2.94 1.24 0.44
N ASP A 43 1.70 1.25 -0.03
CA ASP A 43 1.04 2.44 -0.56
C ASP A 43 0.20 3.17 0.51
N SER A 44 0.74 4.28 1.00
CA SER A 44 0.09 5.13 2.01
C SER A 44 -1.20 5.80 1.51
N ASP A 45 -1.35 6.00 0.19
CA ASP A 45 -2.59 6.54 -0.37
C ASP A 45 -3.72 5.51 -0.30
N VAL A 46 -3.40 4.23 -0.14
CA VAL A 46 -4.34 3.10 -0.15
C VAL A 46 -4.64 2.58 1.24
N ILE A 47 -3.62 2.41 2.09
CA ILE A 47 -3.79 2.00 3.49
C ILE A 47 -2.77 2.68 4.40
N THR A 48 -3.22 3.14 5.56
CA THR A 48 -2.36 3.83 6.51
C THR A 48 -2.10 2.99 7.76
N PHE A 49 -0.82 2.71 8.04
CA PHE A 49 -0.36 2.14 9.31
C PHE A 49 0.23 3.22 10.20
N GLY A 50 -0.10 3.16 11.48
CA GLY A 50 0.38 4.11 12.46
C GLY A 50 1.51 3.56 13.32
N ILE A 51 1.96 4.39 14.26
CA ILE A 51 2.94 4.02 15.28
C ILE A 51 2.33 3.28 16.47
N GLN A 52 1.01 3.35 16.63
CA GLN A 52 0.28 2.73 17.72
C GLN A 52 -1.13 2.40 17.25
N ASP A 53 -1.52 1.15 17.37
CA ASP A 53 -2.87 0.67 17.07
C ASP A 53 -3.77 0.67 18.31
N PHE A 54 -5.08 0.79 18.08
CA PHE A 54 -6.11 0.72 19.10
C PHE A 54 -7.43 0.16 18.53
N ASN A 55 -8.28 -0.39 19.40
CA ASN A 55 -9.63 -0.80 19.04
C ASN A 55 -10.59 0.42 19.10
N PRO A 56 -11.20 0.88 17.99
CA PRO A 56 -12.07 2.06 18.00
C PRO A 56 -13.33 1.91 18.87
N ASN A 57 -13.82 0.68 19.09
CA ASN A 57 -14.96 0.44 20.00
C ASN A 57 -14.63 0.76 21.46
N SER A 58 -13.34 0.86 21.83
CA SER A 58 -12.91 1.27 23.18
C SER A 58 -12.99 2.78 23.43
N VAL A 59 -13.06 3.59 22.37
CA VAL A 59 -12.97 5.06 22.42
C VAL A 59 -14.17 5.76 21.77
N THR A 60 -15.05 5.01 21.11
CA THR A 60 -16.28 5.51 20.49
C THR A 60 -17.51 4.87 21.14
N PRO A 61 -18.69 5.52 21.07
CA PRO A 61 -19.93 4.95 21.59
C PRO A 61 -20.55 3.90 20.63
N PHE A 62 -19.89 3.62 19.51
CA PHE A 62 -20.34 2.63 18.54
C PHE A 62 -19.77 1.29 18.96
N ASP A 63 -20.63 0.27 19.01
CA ASP A 63 -20.26 -1.12 19.30
C ASP A 63 -20.54 -1.92 18.02
N ASP A 64 -19.60 -1.86 17.08
CA ASP A 64 -19.68 -2.56 15.79
C ASP A 64 -18.33 -3.22 15.50
N ASP A 65 -18.34 -4.55 15.44
CA ASP A 65 -17.16 -5.39 15.19
C ASP A 65 -16.42 -5.02 13.90
N ASN A 66 -17.07 -4.36 12.94
CA ASN A 66 -16.44 -3.93 11.69
C ASN A 66 -15.49 -2.73 11.86
N PHE A 67 -15.59 -1.96 12.97
CA PHE A 67 -14.59 -0.95 13.32
C PHE A 67 -13.32 -1.54 13.94
N GLY A 68 -13.40 -2.74 14.52
CA GLY A 68 -12.27 -3.37 15.18
C GLY A 68 -12.71 -4.25 16.35
N ASN A 69 -11.94 -5.30 16.62
CA ASN A 69 -12.09 -6.15 17.79
C ASN A 69 -10.71 -6.61 18.27
N ASP A 70 -10.65 -7.39 19.35
CA ASP A 70 -9.37 -7.82 19.92
C ASP A 70 -8.57 -8.69 18.94
N GLU A 71 -9.24 -9.48 18.09
CA GLU A 71 -8.61 -10.32 17.07
C GLU A 71 -7.97 -9.48 15.95
N SER A 72 -8.69 -8.48 15.44
CA SER A 72 -8.16 -7.59 14.39
C SER A 72 -7.07 -6.66 14.92
N LEU A 73 -7.16 -6.24 16.19
CA LEU A 73 -6.12 -5.47 16.85
C LEU A 73 -4.85 -6.31 17.05
N ASP A 74 -4.99 -7.56 17.48
CA ASP A 74 -3.86 -8.51 17.57
C ASP A 74 -3.24 -8.76 16.19
N LEU A 75 -4.05 -8.91 15.13
CA LEU A 75 -3.55 -8.99 13.77
C LEU A 75 -2.78 -7.73 13.34
N ARG A 76 -3.33 -6.53 13.56
CA ARG A 76 -2.63 -5.26 13.25
C ARG A 76 -1.31 -5.15 13.99
N ASN A 77 -1.27 -5.50 15.27
CA ASN A 77 -0.04 -5.45 16.08
C ASN A 77 1.05 -6.41 15.57
N ARG A 78 0.69 -7.43 14.79
CA ARG A 78 1.63 -8.36 14.13
C ARG A 78 2.06 -7.91 12.74
N VAL A 79 1.50 -6.81 12.22
CA VAL A 79 1.88 -6.21 10.93
C VAL A 79 2.61 -4.90 11.18
N SER A 80 3.84 -4.81 10.70
CA SER A 80 4.60 -3.55 10.70
C SER A 80 4.94 -3.14 9.28
N VAL A 81 4.60 -1.91 8.93
CA VAL A 81 4.89 -1.32 7.62
C VAL A 81 5.71 -0.06 7.83
N THR A 82 6.81 0.05 7.10
CA THR A 82 7.58 1.29 6.99
C THR A 82 7.79 1.58 5.51
N ALA A 83 7.37 2.74 5.05
CA ALA A 83 7.56 3.19 3.67
C ALA A 83 8.10 4.62 3.67
N ILE A 84 9.10 4.87 2.83
CA ILE A 84 9.73 6.18 2.67
C ILE A 84 9.55 6.59 1.20
N PRO A 85 8.60 7.50 0.90
CA PRO A 85 8.39 8.02 -0.43
C PRO A 85 9.33 9.20 -0.73
N TYR A 86 9.66 9.38 -2.00
CA TYR A 86 10.34 10.57 -2.51
C TYR A 86 9.97 10.79 -3.98
N SER A 87 9.67 12.04 -4.33
CA SER A 87 9.15 12.42 -5.66
C SER A 87 10.00 13.51 -6.28
N PHE A 88 10.17 13.43 -7.59
CA PHE A 88 10.86 14.45 -8.38
C PHE A 88 9.97 14.91 -9.53
N GLU A 89 9.72 16.22 -9.61
CA GLU A 89 9.16 16.81 -10.82
C GLU A 89 10.27 16.96 -11.89
N LEU A 90 9.99 16.51 -13.10
CA LEU A 90 10.87 16.64 -14.24
C LEU A 90 10.49 17.87 -15.07
N GLU A 91 11.49 18.52 -15.67
CA GLU A 91 11.25 19.63 -16.59
C GLU A 91 10.35 19.18 -17.75
N SER A 92 9.25 19.90 -17.93
CA SER A 92 8.32 19.60 -19.01
C SER A 92 8.52 20.50 -20.23
N PRO A 93 8.57 19.91 -21.45
CA PRO A 93 8.58 20.69 -22.68
C PRO A 93 7.22 21.31 -23.01
N SER A 94 6.14 20.95 -22.29
CA SER A 94 4.78 21.43 -22.53
C SER A 94 4.13 21.87 -21.23
N PRO A 95 3.47 23.04 -21.17
CA PRO A 95 2.74 23.46 -19.97
C PRO A 95 1.49 22.61 -19.68
N LEU A 96 1.04 21.78 -20.64
CA LEU A 96 -0.14 20.92 -20.48
C LEU A 96 0.18 19.59 -19.80
N PHE A 97 1.46 19.20 -19.78
CA PHE A 97 1.90 17.92 -19.24
C PHE A 97 2.91 18.17 -18.13
N GLN A 98 2.70 17.53 -16.99
CA GLN A 98 3.66 17.49 -15.91
C GLN A 98 4.21 16.07 -15.81
N HIS A 99 5.52 15.96 -15.66
CA HIS A 99 6.25 14.70 -15.60
C HIS A 99 6.80 14.53 -14.18
N GLU A 100 6.64 13.35 -13.60
CA GLU A 100 7.09 13.06 -12.24
C GLU A 100 7.73 11.68 -12.17
N LEU A 101 8.76 11.56 -11.33
CA LEU A 101 9.36 10.28 -10.95
C LEU A 101 9.19 10.08 -9.45
N ASP A 102 8.53 8.99 -9.10
CA ASP A 102 8.30 8.60 -7.71
C ASP A 102 9.17 7.41 -7.35
N PHE A 103 9.72 7.46 -6.14
CA PHE A 103 10.53 6.41 -5.55
C PHE A 103 9.97 6.06 -4.18
N ARG A 104 9.94 4.77 -3.87
CA ARG A 104 9.54 4.32 -2.54
C ARG A 104 10.39 3.15 -2.08
N ALA A 105 11.00 3.28 -0.91
CA ALA A 105 11.66 2.18 -0.22
C ALA A 105 10.75 1.72 0.92
N SER A 106 10.51 0.42 1.04
CA SER A 106 9.60 -0.11 2.06
C SER A 106 10.08 -1.41 2.69
N PHE A 107 9.68 -1.59 3.94
CA PHE A 107 9.88 -2.79 4.73
C PHE A 107 8.54 -3.18 5.35
N ILE A 108 8.13 -4.42 5.11
CA ILE A 108 6.90 -5.00 5.62
C ILE A 108 7.24 -6.25 6.42
N HIS A 109 6.69 -6.37 7.62
CA HIS A 109 6.89 -7.48 8.53
C HIS A 109 5.55 -8.03 8.99
N PHE A 110 5.39 -9.35 8.96
CA PHE A 110 4.21 -10.07 9.46
C PHE A 110 4.63 -11.20 10.38
N ASP A 111 4.05 -11.25 11.58
CA ASP A 111 4.11 -12.43 12.44
C ASP A 111 2.78 -13.19 12.39
N ASN A 112 2.85 -14.51 12.26
CA ASN A 112 1.69 -15.40 12.24
C ASN A 112 1.89 -16.55 13.23
N GLU A 113 0.80 -16.98 13.85
CA GLU A 113 0.75 -18.22 14.64
C GLU A 113 0.11 -19.33 13.81
N THR A 114 0.78 -20.48 13.73
CA THR A 114 0.24 -21.68 13.07
C THR A 114 0.06 -22.78 14.11
N ARG A 115 -1.13 -23.41 14.16
CA ARG A 115 -1.42 -24.52 15.07
C ARG A 115 -1.76 -25.79 14.31
N LEU A 116 -1.31 -26.93 14.82
CA LEU A 116 -1.72 -28.23 14.33
C LEU A 116 -3.21 -28.43 14.63
N SER A 117 -4.06 -28.46 13.60
CA SER A 117 -5.53 -28.50 13.76
C SER A 117 -6.02 -29.72 14.54
N ASN A 118 -5.27 -30.84 14.50
CA ASN A 118 -5.56 -32.07 15.22
C ASN A 118 -5.02 -32.10 16.67
N ARG A 119 -4.19 -31.13 17.06
CA ARG A 119 -3.57 -31.01 18.39
C ARG A 119 -3.52 -29.54 18.84
N PRO A 120 -4.69 -28.92 19.09
CA PRO A 120 -4.77 -27.53 19.54
C PRO A 120 -4.23 -27.32 20.96
N ASP A 121 -3.97 -28.41 21.70
CA ASP A 121 -3.37 -28.43 23.02
C ASP A 121 -1.85 -28.14 23.01
N LEU A 122 -1.21 -28.25 21.85
CA LEU A 122 0.21 -27.99 21.70
C LEU A 122 0.48 -26.48 21.55
N PRO A 123 1.70 -26.01 21.92
CA PRO A 123 2.13 -24.65 21.61
C PRO A 123 2.03 -24.35 20.11
N ALA A 124 1.62 -23.13 19.78
CA ALA A 124 1.61 -22.68 18.39
C ALA A 124 3.04 -22.57 17.83
N ASP A 125 3.21 -22.90 16.57
CA ASP A 125 4.41 -22.57 15.80
C ASP A 125 4.36 -21.09 15.38
N TYR A 126 5.53 -20.49 15.18
CA TYR A 126 5.65 -19.07 14.80
C TYR A 126 6.22 -18.90 13.41
N ASP A 127 5.58 -18.04 12.63
CA ASP A 127 5.95 -17.66 11.28
C ASP A 127 6.27 -16.17 11.23
N THR A 128 7.52 -15.83 10.94
CA THR A 128 7.93 -14.44 10.67
C THR A 128 8.18 -14.27 9.18
N ASN A 129 7.49 -13.31 8.57
CA ASN A 129 7.59 -12.98 7.15
C ASN A 129 8.08 -11.55 6.99
N LYS A 130 9.06 -11.34 6.13
CA LYS A 130 9.63 -10.02 5.86
C LYS A 130 9.68 -9.77 4.37
N VAL A 131 9.26 -8.59 3.94
CA VAL A 131 9.38 -8.11 2.56
C VAL A 131 10.15 -6.78 2.57
N TYR A 132 11.21 -6.74 1.77
CA TYR A 132 11.95 -5.53 1.45
C TYR A 132 11.60 -5.15 0.01
N ALA A 133 11.14 -3.93 -0.22
CA ALA A 133 10.67 -3.51 -1.54
C ALA A 133 11.23 -2.15 -1.93
N GLY A 134 11.75 -2.07 -3.16
CA GLY A 134 12.07 -0.84 -3.85
C GLY A 134 11.07 -0.61 -4.99
N PHE A 135 10.54 0.60 -5.09
CA PHE A 135 9.57 1.00 -6.08
C PHE A 135 10.06 2.23 -6.83
N VAL A 136 9.82 2.22 -8.14
CA VAL A 136 10.01 3.38 -9.02
C VAL A 136 8.84 3.51 -9.97
N GLU A 137 8.32 4.72 -10.11
CA GLU A 137 7.21 5.02 -11.00
C GLU A 137 7.50 6.27 -11.82
N TYR A 138 7.08 6.22 -13.07
CA TYR A 138 6.99 7.40 -13.91
C TYR A 138 5.53 7.80 -14.08
N LYS A 139 5.20 9.05 -13.76
CA LYS A 139 3.87 9.64 -13.89
C LYS A 139 3.83 10.74 -14.95
N LEU A 140 2.73 10.76 -15.68
CA LEU A 140 2.35 11.80 -16.63
C LEU A 140 1.00 12.38 -16.19
N SER A 141 1.03 13.63 -15.75
CA SER A 141 -0.16 14.39 -15.37
C SER A 141 -0.58 15.32 -16.50
N TYR A 142 -1.87 15.30 -16.85
CA TYR A 142 -2.50 16.19 -17.83
C TYR A 142 -3.55 17.04 -17.13
N ASP A 143 -3.31 18.36 -17.12
CA ASP A 143 -4.26 19.33 -16.56
C ASP A 143 -5.35 19.60 -17.60
N ILE A 144 -6.53 19.01 -17.39
CA ILE A 144 -7.72 19.21 -18.24
C ILE A 144 -8.27 20.63 -18.02
N SER A 145 -8.22 21.09 -16.77
CA SER A 145 -8.60 22.43 -16.33
C SER A 145 -7.86 22.77 -15.04
N ASP A 146 -8.09 23.96 -14.50
CA ASP A 146 -7.58 24.37 -13.18
C ASP A 146 -8.10 23.51 -12.01
N THR A 147 -9.03 22.59 -12.27
CA THR A 147 -9.71 21.76 -11.27
C THR A 147 -9.63 20.27 -11.54
N TRP A 148 -9.47 19.85 -12.79
CA TRP A 148 -9.44 18.44 -13.18
C TRP A 148 -8.06 18.06 -13.70
N LYS A 149 -7.49 17.00 -13.12
CA LYS A 149 -6.22 16.41 -13.53
C LYS A 149 -6.42 14.94 -13.83
N LEU A 150 -5.80 14.49 -14.92
CA LEU A 150 -5.72 13.08 -15.30
C LEU A 150 -4.28 12.62 -15.20
N VAL A 151 -4.03 11.55 -14.46
CA VAL A 151 -2.68 11.05 -14.18
C VAL A 151 -2.55 9.64 -14.72
N TYR A 152 -1.50 9.39 -15.49
CA TYR A 152 -1.13 8.06 -15.97
C TYR A 152 0.21 7.69 -15.36
N GLY A 153 0.31 6.49 -14.80
CA GLY A 153 1.54 6.01 -14.17
C GLY A 153 1.93 4.62 -14.64
N VAL A 154 3.23 4.33 -14.59
CA VAL A 154 3.76 2.96 -14.70
C VAL A 154 4.80 2.77 -13.59
N GLY A 155 4.37 2.07 -12.54
CA GLY A 155 5.17 1.66 -11.41
C GLY A 155 5.90 0.35 -11.63
N ASN A 156 7.01 0.17 -10.93
CA ASN A 156 7.84 -1.03 -10.97
C ASN A 156 8.32 -1.33 -9.56
N HIS A 157 8.05 -2.54 -9.07
CA HIS A 157 8.54 -3.02 -7.79
C HIS A 157 9.62 -4.06 -7.99
N LEU A 158 10.68 -3.97 -7.20
CA LEU A 158 11.62 -5.05 -6.96
C LEU A 158 11.55 -5.41 -5.48
N MET A 159 11.16 -6.64 -5.19
CA MET A 159 10.88 -7.11 -3.84
C MET A 159 11.72 -8.33 -3.48
N TYR A 160 12.09 -8.44 -2.21
CA TYR A 160 12.73 -9.60 -1.61
C TYR A 160 11.94 -10.05 -0.38
N TYR A 161 11.52 -11.31 -0.40
CA TYR A 161 10.76 -11.97 0.65
C TYR A 161 11.66 -12.96 1.41
N GLN A 162 11.48 -13.00 2.73
CA GLN A 162 12.11 -13.98 3.62
C GLN A 162 11.10 -14.50 4.64
N ASN A 163 11.06 -15.82 4.82
CA ASN A 163 10.31 -16.50 5.85
C ASN A 163 11.24 -17.18 6.87
N ASP A 164 10.92 -17.05 8.15
CA ASP A 164 11.50 -17.80 9.27
C ASP A 164 10.36 -18.49 10.02
N HIS A 165 10.41 -19.81 10.13
CA HIS A 165 9.43 -20.64 10.81
C HIS A 165 10.07 -21.36 11.99
N LYS A 166 9.40 -21.28 13.15
CA LYS A 166 9.84 -21.92 14.39
C LYS A 166 8.83 -22.98 14.82
N TYR A 167 9.25 -24.23 14.69
CA TYR A 167 8.55 -25.40 15.22
C TYR A 167 8.70 -25.45 16.75
N ASN A 168 7.60 -25.27 17.47
CA ASN A 168 7.58 -25.19 18.94
C ASN A 168 7.06 -26.47 19.63
N SER A 169 6.72 -27.50 18.85
CA SER A 169 6.33 -28.81 19.38
C SER A 169 7.19 -29.93 18.77
N VAL A 170 7.30 -31.05 19.49
CA VAL A 170 8.01 -32.24 18.97
C VAL A 170 7.27 -32.79 17.75
N GLU A 171 5.94 -32.72 17.76
CA GLU A 171 5.06 -33.14 16.67
C GLU A 171 5.23 -32.28 15.41
N SER A 172 5.22 -30.95 15.54
CA SER A 172 5.41 -30.05 14.38
C SER A 172 6.81 -30.16 13.80
N LYS A 173 7.82 -30.30 14.67
CA LYS A 173 9.23 -30.47 14.26
C LYS A 173 9.48 -31.72 13.41
N GLN A 174 8.62 -32.75 13.47
CA GLN A 174 8.75 -33.91 12.59
C GLN A 174 8.56 -33.58 11.11
N PHE A 175 7.87 -32.47 10.79
CA PHE A 175 7.63 -32.02 9.43
C PHE A 175 8.74 -31.10 8.88
N GLU A 176 9.63 -30.61 9.75
CA GLU A 176 10.77 -29.73 9.40
C GLU A 176 11.53 -30.22 8.15
N PRO A 177 11.94 -31.50 8.02
CA PRO A 177 12.73 -31.95 6.87
C PRO A 177 11.99 -31.92 5.52
N VAL A 178 10.67 -31.82 5.54
CA VAL A 178 9.82 -31.83 4.33
C VAL A 178 9.31 -30.43 4.01
N LEU A 179 9.06 -29.61 5.01
CA LEU A 179 8.50 -28.27 4.84
C LEU A 179 9.56 -27.20 4.64
N ASP A 180 10.73 -27.33 5.27
CA ASP A 180 11.80 -26.35 5.15
C ASP A 180 12.41 -26.34 3.75
N GLY A 181 12.66 -25.12 3.23
CA GLY A 181 13.13 -24.88 1.88
C GLY A 181 12.06 -25.11 0.78
N ASN A 182 10.84 -25.53 1.15
CA ASN A 182 9.72 -25.68 0.22
C ASN A 182 8.58 -24.71 0.56
N VAL A 183 8.09 -24.77 1.79
CA VAL A 183 6.98 -23.96 2.32
C VAL A 183 7.49 -22.94 3.33
N TYR A 184 8.35 -23.39 4.25
CA TYR A 184 8.89 -22.59 5.34
C TYR A 184 10.40 -22.39 5.18
N ASN A 185 10.96 -21.44 5.93
CA ASN A 185 12.40 -21.18 5.98
C ASN A 185 12.99 -21.02 4.57
N THR A 186 12.37 -20.13 3.79
CA THR A 186 12.65 -19.91 2.38
C THR A 186 12.75 -18.43 2.05
N SER A 187 13.39 -18.11 0.92
CA SER A 187 13.53 -16.77 0.39
C SER A 187 13.10 -16.70 -1.08
N SER A 188 12.63 -15.54 -1.51
CA SER A 188 12.21 -15.31 -2.89
C SER A 188 12.36 -13.85 -3.28
N TYR A 189 12.48 -13.60 -4.57
CA TYR A 189 12.47 -12.28 -5.17
C TYR A 189 11.26 -12.16 -6.09
N SER A 190 10.78 -10.94 -6.30
CA SER A 190 9.74 -10.64 -7.28
C SER A 190 10.02 -9.33 -7.98
N TYR A 191 9.67 -9.29 -9.27
CA TYR A 191 9.58 -8.06 -10.04
C TYR A 191 8.14 -7.90 -10.52
N ILE A 192 7.54 -6.75 -10.20
CA ILE A 192 6.13 -6.46 -10.47
C ILE A 192 6.06 -5.16 -11.28
N ILE A 193 5.27 -5.16 -12.35
CA ILE A 193 4.91 -3.94 -13.08
C ILE A 193 3.49 -3.51 -12.68
N GLU A 194 3.29 -2.21 -12.48
CA GLU A 194 2.04 -1.62 -12.00
C GLU A 194 1.61 -0.42 -12.86
N PRO A 195 0.96 -0.63 -14.02
CA PRO A 195 0.26 0.45 -14.71
C PRO A 195 -0.90 0.99 -13.87
N ASN A 196 -1.06 2.31 -13.87
CA ASN A 196 -2.15 2.97 -13.17
C ASN A 196 -2.71 4.19 -13.88
N LEU A 197 -3.92 4.56 -13.47
CA LEU A 197 -4.69 5.68 -13.97
C LEU A 197 -5.43 6.33 -12.82
N ALA A 198 -5.23 7.64 -12.63
CA ALA A 198 -5.97 8.42 -11.64
C ALA A 198 -6.66 9.62 -12.26
N PHE A 199 -7.81 9.96 -11.69
CA PHE A 199 -8.60 11.13 -12.01
C PHE A 199 -8.79 11.95 -10.74
N GLU A 200 -8.32 13.19 -10.76
CA GLU A 200 -8.34 14.07 -9.61
C GLU A 200 -9.20 15.30 -9.89
N TYR A 201 -10.02 15.66 -8.90
CA TYR A 201 -10.74 16.92 -8.85
C TYR A 201 -10.30 17.71 -7.62
N LYS A 202 -9.76 18.92 -7.81
CA LYS A 202 -9.37 19.82 -6.73
C LYS A 202 -10.13 21.13 -6.82
N LEU A 203 -10.97 21.40 -5.82
CA LEU A 203 -11.71 22.65 -5.68
C LEU A 203 -11.10 23.50 -4.58
N ASN A 204 -10.33 24.51 -4.99
CA ASN A 204 -9.76 25.50 -4.07
C ASN A 204 -10.83 26.48 -3.59
N LYS A 205 -10.73 26.88 -2.32
CA LYS A 205 -11.56 27.87 -1.63
C LYS A 205 -10.65 28.78 -0.80
N ASP A 206 -11.17 29.92 -0.37
CA ASP A 206 -10.40 30.87 0.44
C ASP A 206 -9.95 30.30 1.80
N TRP A 207 -10.59 29.23 2.27
CA TRP A 207 -10.31 28.57 3.54
C TRP A 207 -9.53 27.25 3.41
N GLY A 208 -9.22 26.80 2.19
CA GLY A 208 -8.59 25.51 1.96
C GLY A 208 -9.07 24.86 0.66
N TYR A 209 -9.24 23.53 0.65
CA TYR A 209 -9.68 22.83 -0.57
C TYR A 209 -10.46 21.55 -0.31
N TRP A 210 -11.23 21.15 -1.32
CA TRP A 210 -11.76 19.79 -1.46
C TRP A 210 -10.97 19.06 -2.55
N LYS A 211 -10.55 17.83 -2.30
CA LYS A 211 -9.94 16.94 -3.28
C LYS A 211 -10.79 15.67 -3.38
N TYR A 212 -11.14 15.27 -4.59
CA TYR A 212 -11.68 13.95 -4.90
C TYR A 212 -10.69 13.24 -5.80
N THR A 213 -10.38 11.99 -5.47
CA THR A 213 -9.45 11.16 -6.24
C THR A 213 -10.11 9.82 -6.52
N THR A 214 -10.08 9.39 -7.78
CA THR A 214 -10.31 8.00 -8.16
C THR A 214 -9.05 7.48 -8.82
N SER A 215 -8.50 6.37 -8.34
CA SER A 215 -7.32 5.74 -8.94
C SER A 215 -7.51 4.24 -9.13
N PHE A 216 -7.16 3.75 -10.31
CA PHE A 216 -7.14 2.33 -10.62
C PHE A 216 -5.70 1.90 -10.87
N ASN A 217 -5.30 0.82 -10.22
CA ASN A 217 -3.98 0.25 -10.31
C ASN A 217 -4.12 -1.24 -10.60
N TYR A 218 -3.38 -1.73 -11.59
CA TYR A 218 -3.28 -3.16 -11.89
C TYR A 218 -1.81 -3.54 -11.78
N PHE A 219 -1.51 -4.65 -11.12
CA PHE A 219 -0.15 -5.12 -10.99
C PHE A 219 -0.03 -6.59 -11.37
N ASN A 220 1.08 -6.93 -12.02
CA ASN A 220 1.41 -8.30 -12.38
C ASN A 220 2.92 -8.50 -12.30
N GLY A 221 3.36 -9.62 -11.76
CA GLY A 221 4.76 -9.87 -11.54
C GLY A 221 5.22 -11.28 -11.80
N VAL A 222 6.53 -11.43 -11.78
CA VAL A 222 7.24 -12.70 -11.87
C VAL A 222 8.09 -12.88 -10.64
N MET A 223 8.09 -14.09 -10.06
CA MET A 223 8.88 -14.40 -8.89
C MET A 223 9.90 -15.51 -9.17
N TRP A 224 11.01 -15.49 -8.43
CA TRP A 224 12.08 -16.48 -8.51
C TRP A 224 12.79 -16.61 -7.17
N GLY A 225 13.50 -17.72 -6.92
CA GLY A 225 14.26 -17.91 -5.68
C GLY A 225 14.23 -19.35 -5.19
N GLU A 226 14.40 -19.51 -3.88
CA GLU A 226 14.51 -20.82 -3.22
C GLU A 226 13.15 -21.50 -3.07
N SER A 227 12.05 -20.75 -3.01
CA SER A 227 10.71 -21.32 -2.96
C SER A 227 10.43 -22.08 -4.26
N LYS A 228 10.12 -23.38 -4.16
CA LYS A 228 9.90 -24.25 -5.33
C LYS A 228 8.63 -23.94 -6.11
N ASN A 229 7.65 -23.31 -5.49
CA ASN A 229 6.45 -22.85 -6.19
C ASN A 229 6.80 -21.51 -6.82
N SER A 230 6.82 -21.43 -8.16
CA SER A 230 6.92 -20.17 -8.89
C SER A 230 5.51 -19.72 -9.26
N GLY A 231 5.01 -18.73 -8.53
CA GLY A 231 3.73 -18.06 -8.78
C GLY A 231 3.94 -16.71 -9.47
N ASN A 232 2.86 -15.96 -9.65
CA ASN A 232 2.90 -14.66 -10.31
C ASN A 232 2.02 -13.68 -9.52
N PRO A 233 2.61 -12.86 -8.62
CA PRO A 233 1.84 -11.88 -7.85
C PRO A 233 1.01 -11.02 -8.79
N ASN A 234 -0.30 -11.04 -8.62
CA ASN A 234 -1.23 -10.43 -9.54
C ASN A 234 -2.46 -9.88 -8.82
N GLY A 235 -2.85 -8.68 -9.19
CA GLY A 235 -4.05 -8.09 -8.63
C GLY A 235 -4.33 -6.71 -9.18
N TRP A 236 -5.38 -6.12 -8.65
CA TRP A 236 -5.73 -4.74 -8.90
C TRP A 236 -6.37 -4.15 -7.66
N TYR A 237 -6.37 -2.82 -7.60
CA TYR A 237 -7.14 -2.09 -6.63
C TYR A 237 -7.70 -0.80 -7.25
N LEU A 238 -8.89 -0.43 -6.79
CA LEU A 238 -9.57 0.81 -7.14
C LEU A 238 -9.78 1.60 -5.86
N MET A 239 -9.19 2.79 -5.78
CA MET A 239 -9.38 3.70 -4.66
C MET A 239 -10.30 4.85 -5.09
N ASN A 240 -11.25 5.18 -4.23
CA ASN A 240 -12.11 6.35 -4.33
C ASN A 240 -12.03 7.14 -3.03
N GLY A 241 -11.48 8.34 -3.06
CA GLY A 241 -11.21 9.15 -1.88
C GLY A 241 -11.77 10.57 -1.98
N VAL A 242 -12.26 11.08 -0.87
CA VAL A 242 -12.56 12.50 -0.66
C VAL A 242 -11.69 12.99 0.48
N LYS A 243 -10.98 14.11 0.26
CA LYS A 243 -10.17 14.82 1.25
C LYS A 243 -10.65 16.27 1.35
N VAL A 244 -10.81 16.75 2.56
CA VAL A 244 -11.03 18.17 2.87
C VAL A 244 -9.84 18.67 3.66
N ASN A 245 -9.30 19.81 3.27
CA ASN A 245 -8.22 20.48 3.96
C ASN A 245 -8.66 21.90 4.33
N TYR A 246 -8.41 22.29 5.58
CA TYR A 246 -8.74 23.59 6.14
C TYR A 246 -7.48 24.29 6.64
N ASP A 247 -7.19 25.47 6.09
CA ASP A 247 -6.08 26.32 6.47
C ASP A 247 -6.48 27.14 7.71
N VAL A 248 -5.77 26.95 8.84
CA VAL A 248 -6.18 27.54 10.11
C VAL A 248 -5.82 29.04 10.17
N ILE A 249 -4.55 29.39 10.44
CA ILE A 249 -4.04 30.77 10.46
C ILE A 249 -2.53 30.73 10.15
N ASN A 250 -2.05 31.58 9.23
CA ASN A 250 -0.61 31.72 8.96
C ASN A 250 0.10 32.31 10.18
N TRP A 251 0.92 31.51 10.85
CA TRP A 251 1.70 31.92 12.01
C TRP A 251 3.18 31.92 11.67
N GLY A 252 3.74 33.10 11.38
CA GLY A 252 5.18 33.28 11.20
C GLY A 252 5.79 32.46 10.04
N GLY A 253 5.03 32.18 8.98
CA GLY A 253 5.48 31.38 7.83
C GLY A 253 5.16 29.88 7.92
N TYR A 254 4.63 29.43 9.06
CA TYR A 254 4.03 28.11 9.21
C TYR A 254 2.53 28.20 8.88
N ILE A 255 2.04 27.30 8.03
CA ILE A 255 0.61 27.14 7.75
C ILE A 255 0.16 25.85 8.43
N PRO A 256 -0.39 25.93 9.66
CA PRO A 256 -1.08 24.79 10.25
C PRO A 256 -2.39 24.55 9.48
N SER A 257 -2.60 23.31 9.08
CA SER A 257 -3.83 22.87 8.45
C SER A 257 -4.41 21.65 9.15
N VAL A 258 -5.73 21.53 9.08
CA VAL A 258 -6.45 20.33 9.53
C VAL A 258 -7.05 19.68 8.31
N TYR A 259 -6.95 18.37 8.20
CA TYR A 259 -7.61 17.64 7.14
C TYR A 259 -8.43 16.48 7.68
N GLY A 260 -9.44 16.13 6.90
CA GLY A 260 -10.18 14.89 7.04
C GLY A 260 -10.25 14.21 5.68
N SER A 261 -10.16 12.88 5.66
CA SER A 261 -10.37 12.09 4.46
C SER A 261 -11.21 10.86 4.75
N VAL A 262 -11.96 10.46 3.72
CA VAL A 262 -12.63 9.17 3.67
C VAL A 262 -12.33 8.55 2.31
N LYS A 263 -11.95 7.28 2.31
CA LYS A 263 -11.74 6.53 1.08
C LYS A 263 -12.36 5.15 1.16
N ARG A 264 -12.75 4.64 0.00
CA ARG A 264 -13.11 3.25 -0.24
C ARG A 264 -12.04 2.65 -1.14
N VAL A 265 -11.60 1.45 -0.81
CA VAL A 265 -10.68 0.66 -1.62
C VAL A 265 -11.36 -0.65 -1.97
N ASP A 266 -11.44 -0.95 -3.26
CA ASP A 266 -11.87 -2.25 -3.77
C ASP A 266 -10.62 -3.00 -4.26
N LEU A 267 -10.54 -4.30 -3.97
CA LEU A 267 -9.40 -5.18 -4.24
C LEU A 267 -9.81 -6.32 -5.17
N GLY A 268 -8.87 -6.78 -5.98
CA GLY A 268 -9.03 -7.98 -6.79
C GLY A 268 -7.74 -8.74 -7.01
N GLY A 269 -7.87 -10.05 -7.24
CA GLY A 269 -6.74 -10.97 -7.34
C GLY A 269 -6.19 -11.35 -5.96
N ASP A 270 -4.88 -11.52 -5.89
CA ASP A 270 -4.16 -12.07 -4.73
C ASP A 270 -4.30 -11.26 -3.42
N PRO A 271 -4.50 -9.92 -3.43
CA PRO A 271 -4.71 -9.16 -2.20
C PRO A 271 -5.95 -9.58 -1.40
N ILE A 272 -7.00 -10.14 -2.03
CA ILE A 272 -8.26 -10.46 -1.34
C ILE A 272 -8.01 -11.40 -0.16
N ASP A 273 -7.20 -12.45 -0.36
CA ASP A 273 -6.92 -13.45 0.67
C ASP A 273 -6.13 -12.85 1.84
N SER A 274 -5.24 -11.90 1.56
CA SER A 274 -4.42 -11.25 2.59
C SER A 274 -5.20 -10.23 3.41
N PHE A 275 -6.18 -9.55 2.79
CA PHE A 275 -7.02 -8.55 3.45
C PHE A 275 -8.32 -9.13 4.01
N GLY A 276 -8.66 -10.38 3.66
CA GLY A 276 -9.89 -11.06 4.07
C GLY A 276 -11.17 -10.41 3.52
N THR A 277 -11.06 -9.54 2.51
CA THR A 277 -12.17 -8.79 1.93
C THR A 277 -11.85 -8.37 0.49
N ASP A 278 -12.89 -8.14 -0.31
CA ASP A 278 -12.79 -7.51 -1.63
C ASP A 278 -12.91 -5.99 -1.56
N SER A 279 -13.25 -5.43 -0.40
CA SER A 279 -13.39 -3.99 -0.23
C SER A 279 -13.31 -3.55 1.24
N TYR A 280 -12.79 -2.36 1.47
CA TYR A 280 -12.75 -1.74 2.80
C TYR A 280 -12.84 -0.21 2.71
N TYR A 281 -13.06 0.42 3.86
CA TYR A 281 -13.08 1.87 4.00
C TYR A 281 -11.97 2.33 4.94
N GLU A 282 -11.44 3.51 4.68
CA GLU A 282 -10.48 4.17 5.54
C GLU A 282 -10.91 5.61 5.81
N LEU A 283 -10.82 6.02 7.07
CA LEU A 283 -11.13 7.37 7.54
C LEU A 283 -9.92 7.93 8.28
N SER A 284 -9.45 9.09 7.84
CA SER A 284 -8.30 9.76 8.45
C SER A 284 -8.65 11.19 8.85
N ILE A 285 -8.14 11.62 10.00
CA ILE A 285 -8.20 13.01 10.45
C ILE A 285 -6.82 13.37 10.97
N GLY A 286 -6.26 14.48 10.51
CA GLY A 286 -4.92 14.88 10.91
C GLY A 286 -4.73 16.38 11.01
N TRP A 287 -3.75 16.75 11.82
CA TRP A 287 -3.20 18.09 11.90
C TRP A 287 -1.84 18.10 11.21
N LEU A 288 -1.68 18.96 10.21
CA LEU A 288 -0.47 19.10 9.42
C LEU A 288 0.19 20.45 9.72
N LEU A 289 1.51 20.47 9.67
CA LEU A 289 2.33 21.65 9.76
C LEU A 289 3.23 21.70 8.52
N THR A 290 3.06 22.75 7.72
CA THR A 290 3.95 23.03 6.59
C THR A 290 5.17 23.82 7.10
N PRO A 291 6.39 23.26 7.08
CA PRO A 291 7.58 23.96 7.57
C PRO A 291 8.01 25.10 6.61
N PRO A 292 8.57 26.21 7.12
CA PRO A 292 9.09 27.31 6.31
C PRO A 292 10.50 27.03 5.74
N ILE A 293 11.20 26.00 6.24
CA ILE A 293 12.55 25.60 5.83
C ILE A 293 12.49 24.12 5.42
N PHE A 294 13.23 23.71 4.39
CA PHE A 294 13.20 22.37 3.76
C PHE A 294 11.97 22.05 2.90
N ARG A 295 11.26 23.06 2.37
CA ARG A 295 10.13 22.83 1.45
C ARG A 295 10.49 22.02 0.21
N ASP A 296 11.73 22.08 -0.24
CA ASP A 296 12.22 21.30 -1.39
C ASP A 296 12.37 19.79 -1.08
N TYR A 297 12.20 19.37 0.18
CA TYR A 297 12.37 17.99 0.64
C TYR A 297 11.23 17.48 1.53
N ILE A 298 10.52 18.37 2.23
CA ILE A 298 9.44 18.05 3.17
C ILE A 298 8.28 19.03 2.91
N ASP A 299 7.19 18.51 2.36
CA ASP A 299 5.98 19.29 2.07
C ASP A 299 5.20 19.59 3.36
N ASN A 300 5.01 18.59 4.22
CA ASN A 300 4.40 18.76 5.53
C ASN A 300 4.74 17.60 6.49
N VAL A 301 4.61 17.89 7.78
CA VAL A 301 4.64 16.89 8.86
C VAL A 301 3.41 17.02 9.72
N GLY A 302 2.85 15.90 10.19
CA GLY A 302 1.65 15.95 11.00
C GLY A 302 1.42 14.74 11.87
N ILE A 303 0.41 14.87 12.72
CA ILE A 303 -0.10 13.77 13.54
C ILE A 303 -1.60 13.65 13.31
N GLY A 304 -2.10 12.43 13.31
CA GLY A 304 -3.54 12.22 13.28
C GLY A 304 -3.94 10.81 13.62
N LEU A 305 -5.20 10.54 13.31
CA LEU A 305 -5.86 9.28 13.54
C LEU A 305 -6.28 8.70 12.20
N ASN A 306 -6.05 7.40 12.04
CA ASN A 306 -6.61 6.61 10.96
C ASN A 306 -7.55 5.54 11.53
N MET A 307 -8.61 5.20 10.79
CA MET A 307 -9.53 4.11 11.08
C MET A 307 -9.78 3.29 9.81
N ASN A 308 -9.52 2.00 9.88
CA ASN A 308 -9.84 1.03 8.84
C ASN A 308 -11.11 0.25 9.21
N TYR A 309 -12.04 0.10 8.26
CA TYR A 309 -13.34 -0.54 8.44
C TYR A 309 -13.57 -1.62 7.37
N GLY A 310 -13.94 -2.82 7.80
CA GLY A 310 -14.41 -3.90 6.92
C GLY A 310 -13.33 -4.82 6.33
N SER A 311 -12.05 -4.67 6.69
CA SER A 311 -10.99 -5.63 6.35
C SER A 311 -10.59 -6.49 7.55
N ALA A 312 -9.75 -7.51 7.33
CA ALA A 312 -9.07 -8.23 8.41
C ALA A 312 -8.20 -7.30 9.27
N LEU A 313 -7.68 -6.22 8.68
CA LEU A 313 -6.83 -5.21 9.31
C LEU A 313 -7.65 -4.04 9.90
N LYS A 314 -8.96 -4.23 10.12
CA LYS A 314 -9.84 -3.24 10.75
C LYS A 314 -9.34 -2.83 12.14
N GLY A 315 -9.47 -1.55 12.46
CA GLY A 315 -8.94 -0.96 13.69
C GLY A 315 -8.56 0.49 13.51
N GLY A 316 -8.11 1.13 14.60
CA GLY A 316 -7.62 2.50 14.59
C GLY A 316 -6.11 2.58 14.79
N SER A 317 -5.49 3.64 14.29
CA SER A 317 -4.07 3.91 14.52
C SER A 317 -3.78 5.40 14.74
N ILE A 318 -2.77 5.69 15.54
CA ILE A 318 -2.14 7.01 15.62
C ILE A 318 -1.05 7.08 14.54
N VAL A 319 -1.14 8.05 13.64
CA VAL A 319 -0.28 8.15 12.46
C VAL A 319 0.56 9.42 12.52
N PHE A 320 1.83 9.30 12.11
CA PHE A 320 2.63 10.45 11.73
C PHE A 320 2.64 10.60 10.22
N PHE A 321 2.21 11.77 9.74
CA PHE A 321 2.17 12.09 8.33
C PHE A 321 3.48 12.76 7.91
N PHE A 322 4.00 12.36 6.75
CA PHE A 322 5.11 12.99 6.06
C PHE A 322 4.70 13.17 4.60
N ASN A 323 4.81 14.40 4.08
CA ASN A 323 4.49 14.75 2.69
C ASN A 323 3.07 14.36 2.25
N GLU A 324 2.08 14.67 3.08
CA GLU A 324 0.66 14.38 2.83
C GLU A 324 0.04 15.43 1.88
N GLY A 325 -0.09 15.12 0.58
CA GLY A 325 -0.48 16.04 -0.49
C GLY A 325 -1.97 16.35 -0.68
#